data_AF-A0A2R3IRW8-F1
#
_entry.id   AF-A0A2R3IRW8-F1
#
_cell.length_a   1.000
_cell.length_b   1.000
_cell.length_c   1.000
_cell.angle_alpha   90.00
_cell.angle_beta   90.00
_cell.angle_gamma   90.00
#
_symmetry.space_group_name_H-M   'P 1'
#
loop_
_entity.id
_entity.type
_entity.pdbx_description
1 polymer ?
#
loop_
_entity_poly.entity_id
_entity_poly.type
_entity_poly.pdbx_seq_one_letter_code
_entity_poly.pdbx_strand_id
1 'polypeptide(L)'
;MSIRPLERIADDAVEAVSYGREQTQWLAALAAAIKLDLRHGKGVHAEALAGLSHYLSYDCANYLDCEVERLRKELDAAGGAQ
;
A
#
# COMPACT_ATOMS: atom_id res chain seq x y z
N MET A 1 -2.02 26.15 -14.63
CA MET A 1 -2.19 24.76 -14.15
C MET A 1 -1.77 23.86 -15.30
N SER A 2 -0.64 23.15 -15.18
CA SER A 2 -0.11 22.33 -16.28
C SER A 2 -0.86 21.01 -16.31
N ILE A 3 -1.62 20.74 -17.38
CA ILE A 3 -2.34 19.49 -17.55
C ILE A 3 -1.30 18.38 -17.78
N ARG A 4 -1.26 17.37 -16.90
CA ARG A 4 -0.37 16.22 -17.09
C ARG A 4 -0.98 15.29 -18.16
N PRO A 5 -0.18 14.72 -19.06
CA PRO A 5 -0.68 13.73 -20.02
C PRO A 5 -1.33 12.54 -19.29
N LEU A 6 -2.44 12.01 -19.82
CA LEU A 6 -3.15 10.86 -19.25
C LEU A 6 -2.25 9.63 -19.09
N GLU A 7 -1.30 9.42 -20.01
CA GLU A 7 -0.30 8.35 -19.93
C GLU A 7 0.49 8.40 -18.63
N ARG A 8 0.92 9.60 -18.21
CA ARG A 8 1.68 9.78 -16.97
C ARG A 8 0.83 9.55 -15.72
N ILE A 9 -0.45 9.91 -15.76
CA ILE A 9 -1.38 9.63 -14.66
C ILE A 9 -1.61 8.11 -14.55
N ALA A 10 -1.71 7.42 -15.68
CA ALA A 10 -1.85 5.97 -15.72
C ALA A 10 -0.58 5.25 -15.19
N ASP A 11 0.61 5.71 -15.58
CA ASP A 11 1.88 5.18 -15.06
C ASP A 11 1.98 5.34 -13.54
N ASP A 12 1.69 6.54 -13.02
CA ASP A 12 1.67 6.82 -11.57
C ASP A 12 0.65 5.91 -10.84
N ALA A 13 -0.52 5.63 -11.44
CA ALA A 13 -1.51 4.72 -10.87
C ALA A 13 -1.03 3.26 -10.85
N VAL A 14 -0.34 2.80 -11.90
CA VAL A 14 0.27 1.48 -11.96
C VAL A 14 1.37 1.34 -10.90
N GLU A 15 2.16 2.40 -10.68
CA GLU A 15 3.18 2.44 -9.63
C GLU A 15 2.55 2.31 -8.24
N ALA A 16 1.51 3.10 -7.93
CA ALA A 16 0.81 3.01 -6.65
C ALA A 16 0.22 1.61 -6.39
N VAL A 17 -0.38 0.98 -7.42
CA VAL A 17 -0.89 -0.41 -7.32
C VAL A 17 0.25 -1.41 -7.12
N SER A 18 1.38 -1.22 -7.80
CA SER A 18 2.56 -2.08 -7.67
C SER A 18 3.14 -2.00 -6.26
N TYR A 19 3.25 -0.79 -5.71
CA TYR A 19 3.64 -0.57 -4.32
C TYR A 19 2.69 -1.28 -3.35
N GLY A 20 1.37 -1.09 -3.49
CA GLY A 20 0.39 -1.76 -2.66
C GLY A 20 0.50 -3.29 -2.73
N ARG A 21 0.74 -3.84 -3.93
CA ARG A 21 0.98 -5.27 -4.13
C ARG A 21 2.21 -5.77 -3.38
N GLU A 22 3.33 -5.07 -3.45
CA GLU A 22 4.55 -5.45 -2.71
C GLU A 22 4.32 -5.43 -1.20
N GLN A 23 3.66 -4.38 -0.68
CA GLN A 23 3.29 -4.28 0.73
C GLN A 23 2.40 -5.46 1.17
N THR A 24 1.41 -5.85 0.36
CA THR A 24 0.57 -7.02 0.68
C THR A 24 1.35 -8.33 0.74
N GLN A 25 2.40 -8.49 -0.07
CA GLN A 25 3.28 -9.67 -0.01
C GLN A 25 4.05 -9.71 1.31
N TRP A 26 4.58 -8.57 1.77
CA TRP A 26 5.26 -8.49 3.06
C TRP A 26 4.32 -8.74 4.23
N LEU A 27 3.12 -8.17 4.20
CA LEU A 27 2.09 -8.41 5.22
C LEU A 27 1.67 -9.89 5.27
N ALA A 28 1.56 -10.56 4.12
CA ALA A 28 1.30 -11.99 4.06
C ALA A 28 2.43 -12.81 4.68
N ALA A 29 3.70 -12.44 4.42
CA ALA A 29 4.86 -13.07 5.03
C ALA A 29 4.91 -12.87 6.56
N LEU A 30 4.60 -11.66 7.04
CA LEU A 30 4.50 -11.37 8.48
C LEU A 30 3.39 -12.18 9.15
N ALA A 31 2.21 -12.28 8.51
CA ALA A 31 1.12 -13.11 9.02
C ALA A 31 1.50 -14.60 9.10
N ALA A 32 2.27 -15.10 8.13
CA ALA A 32 2.81 -16.46 8.16
C ALA A 32 3.83 -16.65 9.29
N ALA A 33 4.73 -15.67 9.49
CA ALA A 33 5.71 -15.69 10.56
C ALA A 33 5.05 -15.69 11.95
N ILE A 34 4.04 -14.84 12.16
CA ILE A 34 3.24 -14.80 13.41
C ILE A 34 2.59 -16.17 13.66
N LYS A 35 1.96 -16.77 12.64
CA LYS A 35 1.34 -18.11 12.76
C LYS A 35 2.38 -19.18 13.14
N LEU A 36 3.57 -19.13 12.56
CA LEU A 36 4.63 -20.10 12.84
C LEU A 36 5.20 -19.92 14.26
N ASP A 37 5.43 -18.69 14.67
CA ASP A 37 5.94 -18.35 16.00
C ASP A 37 4.94 -18.73 17.11
N LEU A 38 3.63 -18.51 16.89
CA LEU A 38 2.59 -18.98 17.81
C LEU A 38 2.53 -20.51 17.91
N ARG A 39 2.75 -21.24 16.81
CA ARG A 39 2.68 -22.71 16.79
C ARG A 39 3.91 -23.39 17.37
N HIS A 40 5.09 -22.87 17.08
CA HIS A 40 6.36 -23.56 17.36
C HIS A 40 7.32 -22.72 18.21
N GLY A 41 7.27 -21.39 18.09
CA GLY A 41 8.11 -20.44 18.83
C GLY A 41 7.53 -20.00 20.18
N LYS A 42 6.39 -20.55 20.61
CA LYS A 42 5.65 -20.17 21.84
C LYS A 42 5.17 -18.71 21.84
N GLY A 43 5.08 -18.06 20.69
CA GLY A 43 4.62 -16.68 20.55
C GLY A 43 5.63 -15.62 21.02
N VAL A 44 6.92 -15.97 21.17
CA VAL A 44 7.97 -15.07 21.67
C VAL A 44 8.09 -13.79 20.83
N HIS A 45 7.85 -13.85 19.52
CA HIS A 45 7.96 -12.72 18.60
C HIS A 45 6.62 -12.23 18.07
N ALA A 46 5.51 -12.91 18.39
CA ALA A 46 4.20 -12.64 17.81
C ALA A 46 3.76 -11.18 18.00
N GLU A 47 3.99 -10.59 19.18
CA GLU A 47 3.65 -9.19 19.46
C GLU A 47 4.49 -8.20 18.63
N ALA A 48 5.81 -8.40 18.59
CA ALA A 48 6.70 -7.54 17.81
C ALA A 48 6.39 -7.61 16.30
N LEU A 49 6.13 -8.82 15.78
CA LEU A 49 5.74 -9.02 14.39
C LEU A 49 4.36 -8.43 14.08
N ALA A 50 3.40 -8.51 14.99
CA ALA A 50 2.10 -7.88 14.85
C ALA A 50 2.22 -6.35 14.86
N GLY A 51 3.07 -5.78 15.72
CA GLY A 51 3.38 -4.36 15.74
C GLY A 51 3.99 -3.86 14.43
N LEU A 52 4.95 -4.61 13.86
CA LEU A 52 5.52 -4.31 12.55
C LEU A 52 4.46 -4.41 11.44
N SER A 53 3.63 -5.46 11.45
CA SER A 53 2.53 -5.60 10.51
C SER A 53 1.55 -4.44 10.58
N HIS A 54 1.21 -3.98 11.79
CA HIS A 54 0.35 -2.82 11.98
C HIS A 54 0.98 -1.55 11.40
N TYR A 55 2.23 -1.26 11.75
CA TYR A 55 2.96 -0.10 11.25
C TYR A 55 3.00 -0.06 9.71
N LEU A 56 3.44 -1.16 9.07
CA LEU A 56 3.53 -1.23 7.62
C LEU A 56 2.16 -1.13 6.93
N SER A 57 1.12 -1.76 7.51
CA SER A 57 -0.23 -1.66 6.96
C SER A 57 -0.80 -0.24 7.04
N TYR A 58 -0.52 0.47 8.15
CA TYR A 58 -0.96 1.85 8.34
C TYR A 58 -0.24 2.80 7.39
N ASP A 59 1.08 2.66 7.27
CA ASP A 59 1.89 3.46 6.35
C ASP A 59 1.48 3.23 4.89
N CYS A 60 1.30 1.97 4.49
CA CYS A 60 0.80 1.61 3.16
C CYS A 60 -0.58 2.20 2.88
N ALA A 61 -1.52 2.07 3.82
CA ALA A 61 -2.85 2.64 3.67
C ALA A 61 -2.79 4.17 3.50
N ASN A 62 -2.03 4.85 4.35
CA ASN A 62 -1.86 6.30 4.26
C ASN A 62 -1.24 6.75 2.93
N TYR A 63 -0.22 6.04 2.45
CA TYR A 63 0.37 6.32 1.14
C TYR A 63 -0.65 6.14 0.01
N LEU A 64 -1.36 5.01 -0.02
CA LEU A 64 -2.34 4.72 -1.06
C LEU A 64 -3.51 5.72 -1.04
N ASP A 65 -3.98 6.13 0.13
CA ASP A 65 -5.01 7.17 0.26
C ASP A 65 -4.54 8.51 -0.32
N CYS A 66 -3.32 8.93 0.02
CA CYS A 66 -2.71 10.15 -0.53
C CYS A 66 -2.57 10.08 -2.07
N GLU A 67 -2.14 8.93 -2.60
CA GLU A 67 -1.98 8.72 -4.04
C GLU A 67 -3.33 8.71 -4.76
N VAL A 68 -4.36 8.08 -4.19
CA VAL A 68 -5.72 8.10 -4.73
C VAL A 68 -6.27 9.52 -4.80
N GLU A 69 -6.08 10.33 -3.76
CA GLU A 69 -6.49 11.74 -3.78
C GLU A 69 -5.75 12.55 -4.84
N ARG A 70 -4.42 12.33 -4.96
CA ARG A 70 -3.57 13.01 -5.95
C ARG A 70 -4.01 12.67 -7.38
N LEU A 71 -4.12 11.38 -7.69
CA LEU A 71 -4.48 10.88 -9.02
C LEU A 71 -5.89 11.33 -9.43
N ARG A 72 -6.85 11.36 -8.50
CA ARG A 72 -8.20 11.90 -8.76
C ARG A 72 -8.16 13.37 -9.18
N LYS A 73 -7.45 14.22 -8.41
CA LYS A 73 -7.31 15.65 -8.73
C LYS A 73 -6.66 15.86 -10.10
N GLU A 74 -5.67 15.06 -10.45
CA GLU A 74 -4.98 15.14 -11.73
C GLU A 74 -5.84 14.63 -12.89
N LEU A 75 -6.64 13.58 -12.68
CA LEU A 75 -7.57 13.06 -13.66
C LEU A 75 -8.71 14.06 -13.95
N ASP A 76 -9.29 14.66 -12.91
CA ASP A 76 -10.29 15.71 -13.03
C ASP A 76 -9.74 16.91 -13.82
N ALA A 77 -8.51 17.32 -13.52
CA ALA A 77 -7.81 18.39 -14.23
C ALA A 77 -7.52 18.07 -15.70
N ALA A 78 -7.36 16.80 -16.05
CA ALA A 78 -7.15 16.34 -17.43
C ALA A 78 -8.45 16.20 -18.24
N GLY A 79 -9.60 16.50 -17.63
CA GLY A 79 -10.92 16.36 -18.27
C GLY A 79 -11.51 14.96 -18.19
N GLY A 80 -11.01 14.11 -17.28
CA GLY A 80 -11.50 12.75 -17.05
C GLY A 80 -12.85 12.65 -16.34
N ALA A 81 -13.48 13.78 -16.01
CA ALA A 81 -14.86 13.81 -15.51
C ALA A 81 -15.84 13.89 -16.69
N GLN A 82 -16.40 12.74 -17.07
CA GLN A 82 -17.62 12.64 -17.87
C GLN A 82 -18.52 11.55 -17.32
#